data_AF-A0A845E1A4-F1
#
_entry.id   AF-A0A845E1A4-F1
#
_cell.length_a   1.000
_cell.length_b   1.000
_cell.length_c   1.000
_cell.angle_alpha   90.00
_cell.angle_beta   90.00
_cell.angle_gamma   90.00
#
_symmetry.space_group_name_H-M   'P 1'
#
loop_
_entity.id
_entity.type
_entity.pdbx_description
1 polymer ?
#
loop_
_entity_poly.entity_id
_entity_poly.type
_entity_poly.pdbx_seq_one_letter_code
_entity_poly.pdbx_strand_id
1 'polypeptide(L)'
;MTGYSNPYLSIIETGRRKNYPSPELLKKVSPHLEVPYRHLLSAAGYEDLAQAEKFREIENDFWDEKFTPEEIAELKQDSEMLDHITDLKRLFQVDYIHEDLKDNESKTPITPTYNGYHLT
;
A
#
# COMPACT_ATOMS: atom_id res chain seq x y z
N MET A 1 0.94 7.86 34.67
CA MET A 1 0.48 6.56 35.19
C MET A 1 -0.55 5.99 34.22
N THR A 2 -0.37 4.76 33.76
CA THR A 2 -1.16 4.12 32.68
C THR A 2 -2.61 3.77 33.07
N GLY A 3 -3.03 4.03 34.31
CA GLY A 3 -4.37 3.71 34.81
C GLY A 3 -4.59 2.22 35.12
N TYR A 4 -3.56 1.38 34.96
CA TYR A 4 -3.59 -0.05 35.30
C TYR A 4 -2.74 -0.33 36.54
N SER A 5 -3.10 -1.37 37.30
CA SER A 5 -2.37 -1.73 38.52
C SER A 5 -1.05 -2.43 38.21
N ASN A 6 -0.02 -2.23 39.04
CA ASN A 6 1.29 -2.90 38.88
C ASN A 6 1.18 -4.44 38.81
N PRO A 7 0.32 -5.12 39.60
CA PRO A 7 0.13 -6.56 39.46
C PRO A 7 -0.42 -6.97 38.09
N TYR A 8 -1.28 -6.14 37.50
CA TYR A 8 -1.88 -6.41 36.19
C TYR A 8 -0.83 -6.37 35.08
N LEU A 9 0.08 -5.39 35.10
CA LEU A 9 1.19 -5.30 34.15
C LEU A 9 2.14 -6.49 34.28
N SER A 10 2.50 -6.88 35.51
CA SER A 10 3.37 -8.03 35.77
C SER A 10 2.79 -9.36 35.22
N ILE A 11 1.48 -9.55 35.26
CA ILE A 11 0.83 -10.74 34.68
C ILE A 11 0.97 -10.78 33.16
N ILE A 12 0.93 -9.62 32.50
CA ILE A 12 1.07 -9.50 31.05
C ILE A 12 2.53 -9.73 30.65
N GLU A 13 3.48 -9.11 31.35
CA GLU A 13 4.92 -9.27 31.11
C GLU A 13 5.39 -10.72 31.28
N THR A 14 4.81 -11.44 32.25
CA THR A 14 5.17 -12.84 32.52
C THR A 14 4.44 -13.84 31.61
N GLY A 15 3.58 -13.38 30.69
CA GLY A 15 2.81 -14.25 29.79
C GLY A 15 1.81 -15.16 30.52
N ARG A 16 1.52 -14.91 31.80
CA ARG A 16 0.60 -15.73 32.61
C ARG A 16 -0.86 -15.52 32.23
N ARG A 17 -1.15 -14.52 31.39
CA ARG A 17 -2.48 -14.27 30.84
C ARG A 17 -2.72 -15.14 29.61
N LYS A 18 -3.86 -15.83 29.60
CA LYS A 18 -4.35 -16.62 28.45
C LYS A 18 -4.89 -15.75 27.31
N ASN A 19 -5.26 -14.51 27.60
CA ASN A 19 -5.90 -13.59 26.66
C ASN A 19 -4.92 -12.52 26.22
N TYR A 20 -5.01 -12.12 24.95
CA TYR A 20 -4.23 -11.03 24.38
C TYR A 20 -4.44 -9.71 25.16
N PRO A 21 -3.38 -8.92 25.39
CA PRO A 21 -3.50 -7.60 26.00
C PRO A 21 -4.40 -6.70 25.13
N SER A 22 -5.24 -5.87 25.74
CA SER A 22 -6.16 -5.03 24.96
C SER A 22 -5.41 -3.98 24.12
N PRO A 23 -5.90 -3.65 22.92
CA PRO A 23 -5.29 -2.60 22.09
C PRO A 23 -5.14 -1.26 22.81
N GLU A 24 -6.12 -0.88 23.65
CA GLU A 24 -6.07 0.35 24.45
C GLU A 24 -4.89 0.37 25.44
N LEU A 25 -4.62 -0.77 26.07
CA LEU A 25 -3.47 -0.92 26.96
C LEU A 25 -2.18 -0.77 26.18
N LEU A 26 -2.06 -1.46 25.03
CA LEU A 26 -0.87 -1.39 24.19
C LEU A 26 -0.59 0.04 23.71
N LYS A 27 -1.65 0.80 23.37
CA LYS A 27 -1.53 2.22 23.00
C LYS A 27 -1.00 3.08 24.14
N LYS A 28 -1.45 2.83 25.37
CA LYS A 28 -0.97 3.55 26.57
C LYS A 28 0.47 3.20 26.95
N VAL A 29 0.91 1.97 26.66
CA VAL A 29 2.24 1.47 27.01
C VAL A 29 3.29 1.84 25.94
N SER A 30 2.89 1.90 24.67
CA SER A 30 3.73 2.29 23.53
C SER A 30 4.66 3.50 23.80
N PRO A 31 4.17 4.68 24.25
CA PRO A 31 5.05 5.83 24.49
C PRO A 31 6.03 5.63 25.65
N HIS A 32 5.73 4.73 26.59
CA HIS A 32 6.61 4.45 27.73
C HIS A 32 7.70 3.43 27.40
N LEU A 33 7.47 2.59 26.39
CA LEU A 33 8.45 1.62 25.90
C LEU A 33 9.28 2.15 24.73
N GLU A 34 8.94 3.33 24.20
CA GLU A 34 9.54 3.88 22.97
C GLU A 34 9.40 2.92 21.76
N VAL A 35 8.39 2.07 21.79
CA VAL A 35 8.07 1.12 20.71
C VAL A 35 6.81 1.61 19.99
N PRO A 36 6.80 1.70 18.64
CA PRO A 36 5.62 2.15 17.92
C PRO A 36 4.43 1.22 18.17
N TYR A 37 3.25 1.81 18.32
CA TYR A 37 2.02 1.10 18.68
C TYR A 37 1.71 -0.08 17.75
N ARG A 38 1.98 0.07 16.44
CA ARG A 38 1.80 -1.02 15.46
C ARG A 38 2.61 -2.28 15.77
N HIS A 39 3.82 -2.14 16.31
CA HIS A 39 4.66 -3.30 16.63
C HIS A 39 4.10 -4.08 17.81
N LEU A 40 3.56 -3.36 18.81
CA LEU A 40 2.90 -3.99 19.94
C LEU A 40 1.61 -4.72 19.52
N LEU A 41 0.85 -4.14 18.57
CA LEU A 41 -0.35 -4.78 18.02
C LEU A 41 -0.03 -6.08 17.29
N SER A 42 0.96 -6.07 16.38
CA SER A 42 1.38 -7.28 15.66
C SER A 42 1.93 -8.35 16.62
N ALA A 43 2.79 -7.96 17.57
CA ALA A 43 3.31 -8.89 18.58
C ALA A 43 2.20 -9.52 19.46
N ALA A 44 1.10 -8.81 19.67
CA ALA A 44 -0.07 -9.30 20.39
C ALA A 44 -1.08 -10.05 19.50
N GLY A 45 -0.81 -10.23 18.20
CA GLY A 45 -1.66 -10.97 17.26
C GLY A 45 -2.78 -10.16 16.60
N TYR A 46 -2.78 -8.84 16.74
CA TYR A 46 -3.76 -7.95 16.10
C TYR A 46 -3.29 -7.47 14.73
N GLU A 47 -3.11 -8.39 13.78
CA GLU A 47 -2.53 -8.08 12.47
C GLU A 47 -3.36 -7.06 11.68
N ASP A 48 -4.68 -7.19 11.63
CA ASP A 48 -5.54 -6.26 10.89
C ASP A 48 -5.44 -4.82 11.43
N LEU A 49 -5.39 -4.68 12.76
CA LEU A 49 -5.22 -3.38 13.40
C LEU A 49 -3.81 -2.82 13.20
N ALA A 50 -2.79 -3.68 13.22
CA ALA A 50 -1.42 -3.27 12.95
C ALA A 50 -1.25 -2.75 11.53
N GLN A 51 -1.91 -3.36 10.54
CA GLN A 51 -1.92 -2.88 9.17
C GLN A 51 -2.64 -1.53 9.04
N ALA A 52 -3.82 -1.39 9.64
CA ALA A 52 -4.55 -0.12 9.64
C ALA A 52 -3.72 1.02 10.25
N GLU A 53 -3.02 0.75 11.36
CA GLU A 53 -2.12 1.71 12.01
C GLU A 53 -0.90 2.03 11.15
N LYS A 54 -0.32 1.04 10.45
CA LYS A 54 0.77 1.27 9.49
C LYS A 54 0.36 2.22 8.36
N PHE A 55 -0.83 2.04 7.78
CA PHE A 55 -1.32 2.94 6.74
C PHE A 55 -1.52 4.36 7.28
N ARG A 56 -2.01 4.51 8.51
CA ARG A 56 -2.15 5.81 9.16
C ARG A 56 -0.80 6.49 9.44
N GLU A 57 0.20 5.73 9.89
CA GLU A 57 1.57 6.24 10.07
C GLU A 57 2.13 6.77 8.74
N ILE A 58 2.03 5.98 7.67
CA ILE A 58 2.48 6.39 6.32
C ILE A 58 1.73 7.62 5.83
N GLU A 59 0.42 7.68 6.03
CA GLU A 59 -0.39 8.84 5.65
C GLU A 59 0.09 10.09 6.38
N ASN A 60 0.29 10.03 7.70
CA ASN A 60 0.78 11.18 8.46
C ASN A 60 2.18 11.61 8.00
N ASP A 61 3.10 10.66 7.82
CA ASP A 61 4.47 10.94 7.34
C ASP A 61 4.44 11.60 5.96
N PHE A 62 3.53 11.17 5.08
CA PHE A 62 3.36 11.71 3.74
C PHE A 62 2.75 13.11 3.71
N TRP A 63 1.83 13.43 4.63
CA TRP A 63 1.17 14.75 4.68
C TRP A 63 1.91 15.78 5.54
N ASP A 64 2.83 15.36 6.42
CA ASP A 64 3.68 16.27 7.20
C ASP A 64 4.80 16.91 6.35
N GLU A 65 5.22 16.26 5.26
CA GLU A 65 5.94 16.93 4.18
C GLU A 65 4.96 17.84 3.42
N LYS A 66 4.88 19.11 3.86
CA LYS A 66 4.16 20.15 3.11
C LYS A 66 4.87 20.37 1.77
N PHE A 67 4.45 19.62 0.75
CA PHE A 67 4.84 19.89 -0.63
C PHE A 67 4.43 21.31 -1.01
N THR A 68 5.36 22.04 -1.61
CA THR A 68 5.08 23.33 -2.23
C THR A 68 4.14 23.14 -3.43
N PRO A 69 3.32 24.16 -3.77
CA PRO A 69 2.48 24.09 -4.96
C PRO A 69 3.27 23.77 -6.24
N GLU A 70 4.52 24.22 -6.33
CA GLU A 70 5.45 23.95 -7.43
C GLU A 70 5.82 22.46 -7.52
N GLU A 71 6.21 21.82 -6.41
CA GLU A 71 6.52 20.39 -6.36
C GLU A 71 5.29 19.53 -6.71
N ILE A 72 4.10 19.95 -6.29
CA ILE A 72 2.84 19.27 -6.66
C ILE A 72 2.56 19.38 -8.16
N ALA A 73 2.89 20.52 -8.78
CA ALA A 73 2.71 20.71 -10.22
C ALA A 73 3.70 19.85 -11.02
N GLU A 74 4.94 19.75 -10.58
CA GLU A 74 5.97 18.89 -11.17
C GLU A 74 5.59 17.41 -11.08
N LEU A 75 5.16 16.95 -9.91
CA LEU A 75 4.68 15.57 -9.70
C LEU A 75 3.49 15.21 -10.61
N LYS A 76 2.59 16.17 -10.87
CA LYS A 76 1.47 15.96 -11.79
C LYS A 76 1.95 15.80 -13.23
N GLN A 77 2.88 16.65 -13.67
CA GLN A 77 3.44 16.57 -15.00
C GLN A 77 4.17 15.23 -15.21
N ASP A 78 4.91 14.77 -14.21
CA ASP A 78 5.59 13.47 -14.25
C ASP A 78 4.61 12.29 -14.31
N SER A 79 3.52 12.35 -13.54
CA SER A 79 2.45 11.34 -13.62
C SER A 79 1.82 11.27 -15.01
N GLU A 80 1.53 12.42 -15.63
CA GLU A 80 0.97 12.49 -16.99
C GLU A 80 1.93 11.89 -18.02
N MET A 81 3.22 12.21 -17.92
CA MET A 81 4.25 11.61 -18.77
C MET A 81 4.35 10.09 -18.62
N LEU A 82 4.24 9.57 -17.39
CA LEU A 82 4.25 8.13 -17.13
C LEU A 82 3.03 7.42 -17.71
N ASP A 83 1.86 8.04 -17.66
CA ASP A 83 0.65 7.51 -18.27
C ASP A 83 0.82 7.43 -19.80
N HIS A 84 1.34 8.49 -20.42
CA HIS A 84 1.64 8.49 -21.86
C HIS A 84 2.65 7.40 -22.25
N ILE A 85 3.72 7.21 -21.47
CA ILE A 85 4.70 6.15 -21.71
C ILE A 85 4.07 4.77 -21.54
N THR A 86 3.18 4.60 -20.56
CA THR A 86 2.47 3.34 -20.32
C THR A 86 1.54 3.00 -21.47
N ASP A 87 0.81 3.98 -21.99
CA ASP A 87 -0.08 3.82 -23.13
C ASP A 87 0.70 3.52 -24.41
N LEU A 88 1.81 4.21 -24.66
CA LEU A 88 2.71 3.90 -25.78
C LEU A 88 3.28 2.48 -25.65
N LYS A 89 3.74 2.10 -24.46
CA LYS A 89 4.23 0.73 -24.22
C LYS A 89 3.15 -0.31 -24.47
N ARG A 90 1.90 -0.06 -24.05
CA ARG A 90 0.76 -0.94 -24.35
C ARG A 90 0.51 -1.02 -25.86
N LEU A 91 0.53 0.12 -26.56
CA LEU A 91 0.35 0.19 -28.00
C LEU A 91 1.41 -0.64 -28.75
N PHE A 92 2.68 -0.51 -28.38
CA PHE A 92 3.80 -1.23 -29.03
C PHE A 92 4.00 -2.66 -28.50
N GLN A 93 3.43 -3.03 -27.34
CA GLN A 93 3.44 -4.40 -26.85
C GLN A 93 2.38 -5.29 -27.52
N VAL A 94 1.32 -4.72 -28.10
CA VAL A 94 0.31 -5.50 -28.85
C VAL A 94 0.92 -6.11 -30.13
N ASP A 95 1.95 -5.50 -30.70
CA ASP A 95 2.62 -6.01 -31.91
C ASP A 95 3.78 -6.98 -31.62
N TYR A 96 4.21 -7.11 -30.35
CA TYR A 96 5.25 -8.05 -29.93
C TYR A 96 4.72 -9.41 -29.46
N ILE A 97 3.47 -9.76 -29.82
CA ILE A 97 2.96 -11.13 -29.75
C ILE A 97 2.81 -11.71 -31.17
N HIS A 98 3.78 -11.49 -32.05
CA HIS A 98 3.87 -12.25 -33.30
C HIS A 98 5.33 -12.44 -33.74
N GLU A 99 6.10 -13.18 -32.94
CA GLU A 99 7.24 -13.91 -33.51
C GLU A 99 7.51 -15.28 -32.85
N ASP A 100 7.00 -15.54 -31.63
CA ASP A 100 7.25 -16.80 -30.91
C ASP A 100 6.07 -17.80 -30.84
N LEU A 101 5.00 -17.60 -31.61
CA LEU A 101 3.94 -18.61 -31.76
C LEU A 101 3.78 -19.01 -33.22
N LYS A 102 4.77 -19.75 -33.70
CA LYS A 102 4.49 -20.83 -34.67
C LYS A 102 3.68 -21.87 -33.92
N ASP A 103 2.37 -21.84 -34.08
CA ASP A 103 1.50 -23.00 -34.32
C ASP A 103 0.05 -22.66 -33.95
N ASN A 104 -0.85 -23.06 -34.86
CA ASN A 104 -2.31 -23.19 -34.72
C ASN A 104 -3.23 -21.97 -35.00
N GLU A 105 -3.70 -21.97 -36.26
CA GLU A 105 -5.11 -21.98 -36.64
C GLU A 105 -6.05 -20.91 -36.07
N SER A 106 -6.15 -19.77 -36.79
CA SER A 106 -7.38 -19.09 -37.25
C SER A 106 -7.13 -17.57 -37.39
N LYS A 107 -6.52 -17.16 -38.51
CA LYS A 107 -6.34 -15.73 -38.84
C LYS A 107 -7.60 -15.18 -39.48
N THR A 108 -8.50 -14.58 -38.72
CA THR A 108 -9.29 -13.46 -39.25
C THR A 108 -8.47 -12.18 -39.10
N PRO A 109 -8.23 -11.42 -40.18
CA PRO A 109 -7.50 -10.17 -40.07
C PRO A 109 -8.33 -9.19 -39.21
N ILE A 110 -7.75 -8.73 -38.10
CA ILE A 110 -8.33 -7.65 -37.30
C ILE A 110 -8.09 -6.35 -38.07
N THR A 111 -9.16 -5.72 -38.55
CA THR A 111 -9.07 -4.41 -39.22
C THR A 111 -9.02 -3.31 -38.16
N PRO A 112 -7.91 -2.57 -38.02
CA PRO A 112 -7.81 -1.53 -36.99
C PRO A 112 -8.80 -0.39 -37.26
N THR A 113 -9.39 0.14 -36.17
CA THR A 113 -10.25 1.32 -36.21
C THR A 113 -9.66 2.44 -35.36
N TYR A 114 -9.79 3.68 -35.81
CA TYR A 114 -9.46 4.87 -35.03
C TYR A 114 -10.69 5.76 -34.94
N ASN A 115 -11.11 6.07 -33.71
CA ASN A 115 -12.29 6.89 -33.44
C ASN A 115 -13.58 6.39 -34.15
N GLY A 116 -13.73 5.06 -34.29
CA GLY A 116 -14.86 4.42 -34.97
C GLY A 116 -14.75 4.31 -36.49
N TYR A 117 -13.68 4.82 -37.11
CA TYR A 117 -13.45 4.71 -38.55
C TYR A 117 -12.43 3.60 -38.87
N HIS A 118 -12.72 2.82 -39.91
CA HIS A 118 -11.77 1.85 -40.45
C HIS A 118 -10.62 2.57 -41.12
N LEU A 119 -9.39 2.19 -40.76
CA LEU A 119 -8.20 2.63 -41.45
C LEU A 119 -8.06 1.75 -42.71
N THR A 120 -8.32 2.32 -43.89
CA THR A 120 -8.09 1.68 -45.20
C THR A 120 -6.69 1.91 -45.71
#